data_AF-A0AA37BLV9-F1
#
_entry.id   AF-A0AA37BLV9-F1
#
_cell.length_a   1.000
_cell.length_b   1.000
_cell.length_c   1.000
_cell.angle_alpha   90.00
_cell.angle_beta   90.00
_cell.angle_gamma   90.00
#
_symmetry.space_group_name_H-M   'P 1'
#
loop_
_entity.id
_entity.type
_entity.pdbx_description
1 polymer ?
#
loop_
_entity_poly.entity_id
_entity_poly.type
_entity_poly.pdbx_seq_one_letter_code
_entity_poly.pdbx_strand_id
1 'polypeptide(L)'
;MDDADWQRLINQLRRGDCTPFLGAGACRTLPTGTALSREYAARYGYPFADAHNLARVMQYVEAVVRDPVDLKDEVCRLLQSHGRPLPGDPTDPHALLAGFPLRVFLTTNYDNFLHEALRAAGKEPRSAVSPWWDANPADVPALPEPTAERPLVYHLHGTWSHPASLVLTEADYLSYLVNMVDASAGDGRHPLPTPVLEAMTHRPLLFIGYSLQDWTFRVLFHGLARSTPRSNKRRHVSVQLMPEVNDSAGDAVDKAKRYLVHYLNGWNISIFLGTAAEFCEELRRRMG
;
A
#
# COMPACT_ATOMS: atom_id res chain seq x y z
N MET A 1 -13.15 14.40 6.18
CA MET A 1 -14.34 13.59 5.86
C MET A 1 -15.52 14.17 6.58
N ASP A 2 -16.65 14.31 5.88
CA ASP A 2 -17.93 14.67 6.50
C ASP A 2 -18.72 13.41 6.92
N ASP A 3 -19.88 13.58 7.55
CA ASP A 3 -20.70 12.46 8.02
C ASP A 3 -21.25 11.59 6.88
N ALA A 4 -21.51 12.19 5.71
CA ALA A 4 -21.96 11.45 4.54
C ALA A 4 -20.86 10.53 3.99
N ASP A 5 -19.60 11.00 3.97
CA ASP A 5 -18.43 10.22 3.62
C ASP A 5 -18.22 9.04 4.57
N TRP A 6 -18.38 9.26 5.87
CA TRP A 6 -18.30 8.20 6.88
C TRP A 6 -19.41 7.16 6.72
N GLN A 7 -20.66 7.59 6.59
CA GLN A 7 -21.78 6.67 6.42
C GLN A 7 -21.61 5.82 5.16
N ARG A 8 -21.13 6.42 4.06
CA ARG A 8 -20.83 5.71 2.82
C ARG A 8 -19.73 4.67 3.02
N LEU A 9 -18.62 5.03 3.68
CA LEU A 9 -17.53 4.11 3.96
C LEU A 9 -17.99 2.92 4.81
N ILE A 10 -18.72 3.17 5.89
CA ILE A 10 -19.25 2.12 6.77
C ILE A 10 -20.17 1.18 5.99
N ASN A 11 -21.05 1.72 5.14
CA ASN A 11 -21.93 0.91 4.30
C ASN A 11 -21.14 0.05 3.31
N GLN A 12 -20.09 0.59 2.69
CA GLN A 12 -19.23 -0.15 1.76
C GLN A 12 -18.45 -1.27 2.46
N LEU A 13 -17.90 -1.00 3.65
CA LEU A 13 -17.20 -2.00 4.46
C LEU A 13 -18.15 -3.13 4.89
N ARG A 14 -19.35 -2.81 5.38
CA ARG A 14 -20.37 -3.81 5.77
C ARG A 14 -20.84 -4.67 4.60
N ARG A 15 -20.90 -4.11 3.39
CA ARG A 15 -21.30 -4.85 2.18
C ARG A 15 -20.16 -5.67 1.55
N GLY A 16 -18.91 -5.42 1.93
CA GLY A 16 -17.75 -6.05 1.31
C GLY A 16 -17.37 -5.44 -0.05
N ASP A 17 -17.89 -4.26 -0.37
CA ASP A 17 -17.70 -3.58 -1.66
C ASP A 17 -16.47 -2.66 -1.68
N CYS A 18 -15.64 -2.70 -0.64
CA CYS A 18 -14.43 -1.88 -0.51
C CYS A 18 -13.17 -2.72 -0.70
N THR A 19 -12.13 -2.13 -1.28
CA THR A 19 -10.81 -2.73 -1.40
C THR A 19 -9.82 -1.96 -0.53
N PRO A 20 -9.38 -2.49 0.62
CA PRO A 20 -8.35 -1.84 1.40
C PRO A 20 -7.00 -1.88 0.69
N PHE A 21 -6.25 -0.79 0.84
CA PHE A 21 -4.88 -0.64 0.39
C PHE A 21 -4.02 -0.20 1.58
N LEU A 22 -3.15 -1.08 2.06
CA LEU A 22 -2.32 -0.85 3.25
C LEU A 22 -0.87 -0.58 2.86
N GLY A 23 -0.32 0.52 3.37
CA GLY A 23 1.10 0.86 3.26
C GLY A 23 1.85 0.75 4.60
N ALA A 24 3.13 1.13 4.59
CA ALA A 24 4.02 0.90 5.74
C ALA A 24 3.56 1.65 7.00
N GLY A 25 2.88 2.79 6.84
CA GLY A 25 2.32 3.56 7.95
C GLY A 25 1.07 2.95 8.59
N ALA A 26 0.58 1.81 8.10
CA ALA A 26 -0.51 1.06 8.72
C ALA A 26 -0.01 0.20 9.87
N CYS A 27 1.28 -0.16 9.82
CA CYS A 27 1.95 -0.94 10.85
C CYS A 27 2.75 -0.01 11.77
N ARG A 28 2.64 -0.22 13.08
CA ARG A 28 3.40 0.53 14.10
C ARG A 28 4.69 -0.16 14.51
N THR A 29 4.83 -1.46 14.26
CA THR A 29 5.95 -2.27 14.75
C THR A 29 7.11 -2.37 13.76
N LEU A 30 6.85 -2.13 12.48
CA LEU A 30 7.86 -2.10 11.42
C LEU A 30 8.34 -0.67 11.15
N PRO A 31 9.60 -0.49 10.73
CA PRO A 31 10.09 0.81 10.32
C PRO A 31 9.35 1.29 9.07
N THR A 32 9.10 2.60 9.00
CA THR A 32 8.66 3.22 7.75
C THR A 32 9.78 3.17 6.71
N GLY A 33 9.45 3.35 5.42
CA GLY A 33 10.47 3.41 4.36
C GLY A 33 11.54 4.48 4.63
N THR A 34 11.15 5.63 5.19
CA THR A 34 12.09 6.69 5.60
C THR A 34 12.99 6.26 6.76
N ALA A 35 12.44 5.55 7.76
CA ALA A 35 13.24 5.06 8.89
C ALA A 35 14.25 4.01 8.44
N LEU A 36 13.80 3.04 7.63
CA LEU A 36 14.65 2.01 7.04
C LEU A 36 15.75 2.64 6.17
N SER A 37 15.40 3.62 5.34
CA SER A 37 16.34 4.37 4.51
C SER A 37 17.45 5.04 5.34
N ARG A 38 17.09 5.71 6.44
CA ARG A 38 18.06 6.39 7.31
C ARG A 38 18.99 5.40 8.03
N GLU A 39 18.47 4.25 8.44
CA GLU A 39 19.27 3.18 9.07
C GLU A 39 20.35 2.65 8.11
N TYR A 40 19.95 2.29 6.89
CA TYR A 40 20.89 1.80 5.88
C TYR A 40 21.87 2.88 5.41
N ALA A 41 21.39 4.13 5.28
CA ALA A 41 22.25 5.26 4.94
C ALA A 41 23.37 5.46 5.97
N ALA A 42 23.05 5.39 7.26
CA ALA A 42 24.02 5.50 8.33
C ALA A 42 24.99 4.31 8.36
N ARG A 43 24.47 3.09 8.19
CA ARG A 43 25.25 1.85 8.27
C ARG A 43 26.28 1.72 7.14
N TYR A 44 25.91 2.13 5.94
CA TYR A 44 26.75 1.98 4.74
C TYR A 44 27.45 3.28 4.32
N GLY A 45 27.26 4.38 5.04
CA GLY A 45 27.92 5.66 4.74
C GLY A 45 27.43 6.33 3.46
N TYR A 46 26.10 6.37 3.26
CA TYR A 46 25.49 6.98 2.09
C TYR A 46 25.90 8.46 1.94
N PRO A 47 26.49 8.87 0.80
CA PRO A 47 27.18 10.16 0.70
C PRO A 47 26.29 11.33 0.28
N PHE A 48 25.02 11.10 -0.07
CA PHE A 48 24.13 12.13 -0.63
C PHE A 48 23.13 12.66 0.40
N ALA A 49 22.59 13.86 0.15
CA ALA A 49 21.69 14.56 1.07
C ALA A 49 20.29 13.93 1.21
N ASP A 50 19.91 13.04 0.30
CA ASP A 50 18.60 12.39 0.23
C ASP A 50 18.54 11.05 0.96
N ALA A 51 19.15 10.96 2.15
CA ALA A 51 19.15 9.75 3.00
C ALA A 51 17.74 9.25 3.44
N HIS A 52 16.68 10.00 3.12
CA HIS A 52 15.28 9.60 3.31
C HIS A 52 14.69 8.85 2.10
N ASN A 53 15.38 8.82 0.96
CA ASN A 53 14.95 8.14 -0.26
C ASN A 53 15.40 6.68 -0.22
N LEU A 54 14.49 5.80 0.20
CA LEU A 54 14.76 4.37 0.34
C LEU A 54 15.33 3.74 -0.94
N ALA A 55 14.73 4.02 -2.10
CA ALA A 55 15.14 3.40 -3.36
C ALA A 55 16.59 3.72 -3.73
N ARG A 56 17.00 4.97 -3.55
CA ARG A 56 18.37 5.42 -3.84
C ARG A 56 19.38 4.94 -2.83
N VAL A 57 19.03 4.96 -1.54
CA VAL A 57 19.90 4.40 -0.50
C VAL A 57 20.12 2.92 -0.75
N MET A 58 19.07 2.16 -1.04
CA MET A 58 19.18 0.72 -1.30
C MET A 58 19.96 0.44 -2.59
N GLN A 59 19.82 1.26 -3.63
CA GLN A 59 20.64 1.17 -4.85
C GLN A 59 22.13 1.37 -4.54
N TYR A 60 22.46 2.33 -3.67
CA TYR A 60 23.84 2.53 -3.22
C TYR A 60 24.35 1.34 -2.42
N VAL A 61 23.55 0.82 -1.48
CA VAL A 61 23.91 -0.35 -0.67
C VAL A 61 24.16 -1.56 -1.55
N GLU A 62 23.32 -1.82 -2.55
CA GLU A 62 23.51 -2.89 -3.53
C GLU A 62 24.86 -2.76 -4.26
N ALA A 63 25.22 -1.55 -4.70
CA ALA A 63 26.49 -1.28 -5.36
C ALA A 63 27.71 -1.50 -4.44
N VAL A 64 27.56 -1.27 -3.13
CA VAL A 64 28.60 -1.48 -2.12
C VAL A 64 28.73 -2.95 -1.72
N VAL A 65 27.60 -3.64 -1.47
CA VAL A 65 27.54 -5.05 -1.02
C VAL A 65 27.88 -6.01 -2.16
N ARG A 66 27.68 -5.60 -3.42
CA ARG A 66 27.98 -6.34 -4.66
C ARG A 66 27.17 -7.62 -4.91
N ASP A 67 26.21 -7.96 -4.05
CA ASP A 67 25.22 -9.02 -4.29
C ASP A 67 23.78 -8.52 -4.00
N PRO A 68 22.94 -8.37 -5.04
CA PRO A 68 21.53 -7.97 -4.91
C PRO A 68 20.68 -8.93 -4.09
N VAL A 69 20.98 -10.23 -4.14
CA VAL A 69 20.20 -11.27 -3.44
C VAL A 69 20.43 -11.13 -1.95
N ASP A 70 21.68 -10.94 -1.53
CA ASP A 70 22.04 -10.77 -0.13
C ASP A 70 21.39 -9.53 0.49
N LEU A 71 21.27 -8.42 -0.26
CA LEU A 71 20.60 -7.21 0.22
C LEU A 71 19.12 -7.46 0.55
N LYS A 72 18.38 -8.08 -0.37
CA LYS A 72 16.94 -8.33 -0.16
C LYS A 72 16.72 -9.33 0.97
N ASP A 73 17.56 -10.36 1.06
CA ASP A 73 17.55 -11.33 2.18
C ASP A 73 17.87 -10.65 3.53
N GLU A 74 18.83 -9.73 3.56
CA GLU A 74 19.17 -8.95 4.74
C GLU A 74 18.01 -8.07 5.20
N VAL A 75 17.38 -7.34 4.28
CA VAL A 75 16.19 -6.53 4.58
C VAL A 75 15.06 -7.40 5.11
N CYS A 76 14.81 -8.56 4.52
CA CYS A 76 13.79 -9.50 5.00
C CYS A 76 14.08 -9.95 6.43
N ARG A 77 15.33 -10.35 6.73
CA ARG A 77 15.76 -10.77 8.07
C ARG A 77 15.60 -9.65 9.09
N LEU A 78 15.98 -8.42 8.74
CA LEU A 78 15.82 -7.25 9.60
C LEU A 78 14.34 -6.98 9.90
N LEU A 79 13.47 -6.99 8.89
CA LEU A 79 12.04 -6.76 9.10
C LEU A 79 11.40 -7.88 9.93
N GLN A 80 11.83 -9.13 9.73
CA GLN A 80 11.35 -10.27 10.52
C GLN A 80 11.84 -10.26 11.97
N SER A 81 12.97 -9.59 12.27
CA SER A 81 13.46 -9.45 13.65
C SER A 81 12.69 -8.39 14.45
N HIS A 82 11.86 -7.58 13.80
CA HIS A 82 10.98 -6.63 14.49
C HIS A 82 9.75 -7.33 15.09
N GLY A 83 9.13 -6.67 16.06
CA GLY A 83 7.91 -7.16 16.69
C GLY A 83 6.74 -7.27 15.71
N ARG A 84 5.80 -8.16 16.02
CA ARG A 84 4.52 -8.27 15.31
C ARG A 84 3.45 -7.44 16.03
N PRO A 85 2.41 -6.96 15.31
CA PRO A 85 1.24 -6.37 15.94
C PRO A 85 0.67 -7.30 17.01
N LEU A 86 0.24 -6.73 18.13
CA LEU A 86 -0.37 -7.52 19.21
C LEU A 86 -1.72 -8.07 18.74
N PRO A 87 -1.99 -9.38 18.90
CA PRO A 87 -3.28 -9.93 18.57
C PRO A 87 -4.41 -9.22 19.32
N GLY A 88 -5.45 -8.81 18.59
CA GLY A 88 -6.63 -8.17 19.19
C GLY A 88 -6.47 -6.68 19.54
N ASP A 89 -5.38 -6.01 19.13
CA ASP A 89 -5.24 -4.57 19.29
C ASP A 89 -6.41 -3.83 18.59
N PRO A 90 -7.23 -3.07 19.33
CA PRO A 90 -8.36 -2.37 18.74
C PRO A 90 -7.95 -1.24 17.77
N THR A 91 -6.70 -0.79 17.85
CA THR A 91 -6.15 0.28 17.02
C THR A 91 -5.41 -0.25 15.80
N ASP A 92 -5.28 -1.57 15.65
CA ASP A 92 -4.65 -2.20 14.50
C ASP A 92 -5.58 -2.22 13.28
N PRO A 93 -5.21 -1.55 12.18
CA PRO A 93 -6.00 -1.57 10.95
C PRO A 93 -6.11 -2.96 10.34
N HIS A 94 -5.12 -3.85 10.51
CA HIS A 94 -5.18 -5.21 9.97
C HIS A 94 -6.30 -6.01 10.64
N ALA A 95 -6.31 -6.05 11.98
CA ALA A 95 -7.35 -6.71 12.77
C ALA A 95 -8.74 -6.11 12.52
N LEU A 96 -8.87 -4.79 12.46
CA LEU A 96 -10.14 -4.13 12.18
C LEU A 96 -10.71 -4.51 10.81
N LEU A 97 -9.88 -4.40 9.76
CA LEU A 97 -10.32 -4.69 8.40
C LEU A 97 -10.60 -6.17 8.17
N ALA A 98 -9.88 -7.05 8.87
CA ALA A 98 -10.10 -8.49 8.80
C ALA A 98 -11.52 -8.91 9.23
N GLY A 99 -12.17 -8.13 10.11
CA GLY A 99 -13.53 -8.39 10.58
C GLY A 99 -14.65 -8.13 9.55
N PHE A 100 -14.38 -7.45 8.44
CA PHE A 100 -15.38 -7.15 7.40
C PHE A 100 -15.41 -8.22 6.29
N PRO A 101 -16.52 -8.40 5.54
CA PRO A 101 -16.64 -9.37 4.45
C PRO A 101 -15.94 -8.92 3.15
N LEU A 102 -14.71 -8.40 3.27
CA LEU A 102 -13.89 -7.90 2.16
C LEU A 102 -13.18 -9.07 1.47
N ARG A 103 -13.13 -9.02 0.14
CA ARG A 103 -12.64 -10.12 -0.71
C ARG A 103 -11.22 -9.92 -1.21
N VAL A 104 -10.81 -8.67 -1.41
CA VAL A 104 -9.50 -8.32 -1.97
C VAL A 104 -8.86 -7.24 -1.10
N PHE A 105 -7.61 -7.46 -0.75
CA PHE A 105 -6.76 -6.56 -0.02
C PHE A 105 -5.49 -6.32 -0.81
N LEU A 106 -5.08 -5.06 -0.92
CA LEU A 106 -3.85 -4.65 -1.58
C LEU A 106 -2.86 -4.15 -0.54
N THR A 107 -1.58 -4.44 -0.75
CA THR A 107 -0.53 -3.88 0.09
C THR A 107 0.78 -3.70 -0.66
N THR A 108 1.56 -2.71 -0.23
CA THR A 108 2.97 -2.54 -0.62
C THR A 108 3.93 -2.94 0.48
N ASN A 109 3.42 -3.52 1.57
CA ASN A 109 4.26 -3.99 2.67
C ASN A 109 4.78 -5.40 2.36
N TYR A 110 5.99 -5.68 2.83
CA TYR A 110 6.64 -6.96 2.63
C TYR A 110 6.20 -8.01 3.67
N ASP A 111 5.62 -7.58 4.79
CA ASP A 111 5.18 -8.44 5.89
C ASP A 111 3.96 -9.29 5.55
N ASN A 112 3.59 -10.21 6.45
CA ASN A 112 2.41 -11.06 6.32
C ASN A 112 1.28 -10.70 7.31
N PHE A 113 1.31 -9.53 7.95
CA PHE A 113 0.40 -9.20 9.07
C PHE A 113 -1.07 -9.18 8.65
N LEU A 114 -1.36 -8.72 7.43
CA LEU A 114 -2.72 -8.77 6.91
C LEU A 114 -3.22 -10.22 6.73
N HIS A 115 -2.34 -11.12 6.26
CA HIS A 115 -2.66 -12.54 6.16
C HIS A 115 -2.92 -13.15 7.54
N GLU A 116 -2.08 -12.85 8.52
CA GLU A 116 -2.22 -13.34 9.90
C GLU A 116 -3.50 -12.81 10.55
N ALA A 117 -3.82 -11.53 10.38
CA ALA A 117 -5.06 -10.92 10.89
C ALA A 117 -6.32 -11.55 10.29
N LEU A 118 -6.32 -11.84 8.98
CA LEU A 118 -7.44 -12.53 8.32
C LEU A 118 -7.63 -13.96 8.84
N ARG A 119 -6.54 -14.70 9.08
CA ARG A 119 -6.61 -16.02 9.71
C ARG A 119 -7.16 -15.94 11.14
N ALA A 120 -6.70 -14.97 11.92
CA ALA A 120 -7.19 -14.75 13.29
C ALA A 120 -8.69 -14.40 13.33
N ALA A 121 -9.22 -13.77 12.27
CA ALA A 121 -10.64 -13.52 12.07
C ALA A 121 -11.44 -14.74 11.53
N GLY A 122 -10.82 -15.93 11.45
CA GLY A 122 -11.48 -17.16 11.03
C GLY A 122 -11.59 -17.37 9.52
N LYS A 123 -10.77 -16.68 8.72
CA LYS A 123 -10.77 -16.79 7.25
C LYS A 123 -9.63 -17.64 6.73
N GLU A 124 -9.71 -18.04 5.46
CA GLU A 124 -8.67 -18.74 4.71
C GLU A 124 -8.02 -17.85 3.63
N PRO A 125 -7.21 -16.84 4.02
CA PRO A 125 -6.62 -15.92 3.05
C PRO A 125 -5.62 -16.60 2.12
N ARG A 126 -5.60 -16.14 0.87
CA ARG A 126 -4.58 -16.46 -0.13
C ARG A 126 -3.68 -15.25 -0.34
N SER A 127 -2.37 -15.45 -0.34
CA SER A 127 -1.41 -14.40 -0.67
C SER A 127 -0.89 -14.60 -2.09
N ALA A 128 -0.81 -13.53 -2.86
CA ALA A 128 -0.17 -13.51 -4.18
C ALA A 128 0.67 -12.23 -4.31
N VAL A 129 1.62 -12.27 -5.23
CA VAL A 129 2.62 -11.21 -5.43
C VAL A 129 2.71 -10.89 -6.92
N SER A 130 2.95 -9.61 -7.25
CA SER A 130 3.19 -9.17 -8.64
C SER A 130 4.50 -9.72 -9.19
N PRO A 131 4.54 -10.56 -10.24
CA PRO A 131 5.74 -11.29 -10.70
C PRO A 131 6.76 -10.43 -11.48
N TRP A 132 6.93 -9.15 -11.13
CA TRP A 132 7.70 -8.17 -11.89
C TRP A 132 9.20 -8.51 -12.04
N TRP A 133 9.75 -9.36 -11.16
CA TRP A 133 11.15 -9.80 -11.17
C TRP A 133 11.37 -11.05 -12.04
N ASP A 134 10.30 -11.70 -12.51
CA ASP A 134 10.40 -12.90 -13.32
C ASP A 134 10.69 -12.54 -14.78
N ALA A 135 11.70 -13.20 -15.37
CA ALA A 135 12.13 -12.99 -16.74
C ALA A 135 11.10 -13.51 -17.77
N ASN A 136 10.11 -14.32 -17.34
CA ASN A 136 9.04 -14.80 -18.20
C ASN A 136 7.65 -14.27 -17.76
N PRO A 137 7.36 -12.97 -17.95
CA PRO A 137 6.13 -12.32 -17.48
C PRO A 137 4.85 -12.74 -18.23
N ALA A 138 4.94 -13.69 -19.17
CA ALA A 138 3.83 -14.07 -20.05
C ALA A 138 2.64 -14.73 -19.31
N ASP A 139 2.89 -15.29 -18.13
CA ASP A 139 1.87 -15.95 -17.31
C ASP A 139 1.52 -15.11 -16.08
N VAL A 140 0.71 -14.07 -16.28
CA VAL A 140 -0.03 -13.44 -15.17
C VAL A 140 -0.79 -14.56 -14.46
N PRO A 141 -0.52 -14.83 -13.18
CA PRO A 141 -1.08 -15.99 -12.52
C PRO A 141 -2.60 -15.91 -12.53
N ALA A 142 -3.24 -16.96 -13.05
CA ALA A 142 -4.68 -17.11 -12.99
C ALA A 142 -5.08 -17.31 -11.51
N LEU A 143 -5.51 -16.22 -10.87
CA LEU A 143 -5.96 -16.29 -9.49
C LEU A 143 -7.44 -16.71 -9.45
N PRO A 144 -7.80 -17.67 -8.58
CA PRO A 144 -9.20 -18.02 -8.35
C PRO A 144 -9.98 -16.82 -7.78
N GLU A 145 -11.29 -16.77 -8.06
CA GLU A 145 -12.16 -15.69 -7.60
C GLU A 145 -12.16 -15.59 -6.06
N PRO A 146 -11.81 -14.42 -5.49
CA PRO A 146 -11.77 -14.24 -4.04
C PRO A 146 -13.17 -14.16 -3.42
N THR A 147 -13.31 -14.70 -2.20
CA THR A 147 -14.56 -14.67 -1.41
C THR A 147 -14.32 -14.02 -0.06
N ALA A 148 -15.38 -13.75 0.72
CA ALA A 148 -15.22 -13.18 2.06
C ALA A 148 -14.55 -14.19 3.02
N GLU A 149 -14.78 -15.48 2.80
CA GLU A 149 -14.23 -16.61 3.54
C GLU A 149 -12.80 -16.93 3.09
N ARG A 150 -12.52 -16.75 1.79
CA ARG A 150 -11.19 -17.00 1.18
C ARG A 150 -10.70 -15.74 0.45
N PRO A 151 -10.37 -14.67 1.19
CA PRO A 151 -9.97 -13.40 0.59
C PRO A 151 -8.56 -13.47 -0.02
N LEU A 152 -8.30 -12.59 -0.97
CA LEU A 152 -7.00 -12.39 -1.59
C LEU A 152 -6.26 -11.24 -0.92
N VAL A 153 -5.01 -11.48 -0.51
CA VAL A 153 -4.02 -10.46 -0.15
C VAL A 153 -3.00 -10.36 -1.28
N TYR A 154 -2.99 -9.24 -1.99
CA TYR A 154 -2.09 -9.03 -3.11
C TYR A 154 -0.98 -8.04 -2.75
N HIS A 155 0.26 -8.50 -2.82
CA HIS A 155 1.46 -7.72 -2.53
C HIS A 155 2.02 -7.14 -3.82
N LEU A 156 1.93 -5.81 -3.97
CA LEU A 156 2.40 -5.10 -5.16
C LEU A 156 3.92 -5.02 -5.19
N HIS A 157 4.56 -4.81 -4.04
CA HIS A 157 6.02 -4.62 -3.95
C HIS A 157 6.78 -5.85 -3.43
N GLY A 158 6.17 -7.04 -3.46
CA GLY A 158 6.80 -8.26 -2.97
C GLY A 158 6.51 -8.59 -1.50
N THR A 159 7.09 -9.69 -1.05
CA THR A 159 6.92 -10.25 0.30
C THR A 159 8.24 -10.79 0.83
N TRP A 160 8.46 -10.69 2.15
CA TRP A 160 9.66 -11.21 2.81
C TRP A 160 9.81 -12.73 2.76
N SER A 161 8.80 -13.45 2.27
CA SER A 161 8.85 -14.90 2.05
C SER A 161 9.50 -15.25 0.71
N HIS A 162 9.60 -14.28 -0.19
CA HIS A 162 10.20 -14.38 -1.51
C HIS A 162 11.08 -13.15 -1.75
N PRO A 163 12.29 -13.08 -1.17
CA PRO A 163 13.12 -11.87 -1.20
C PRO A 163 13.37 -11.28 -2.60
N ALA A 164 13.54 -12.14 -3.62
CA ALA A 164 13.66 -11.70 -5.02
C ALA A 164 12.48 -10.84 -5.52
N SER A 165 11.30 -10.96 -4.89
CA SER A 165 10.10 -10.21 -5.24
C SER A 165 10.06 -8.77 -4.76
N LEU A 166 10.97 -8.36 -3.86
CA LEU A 166 10.94 -7.05 -3.24
C LEU A 166 11.27 -5.95 -4.25
N VAL A 167 10.35 -5.01 -4.45
CA VAL A 167 10.65 -3.72 -5.11
C VAL A 167 11.35 -2.85 -4.08
N LEU A 168 12.68 -2.74 -4.15
CA LEU A 168 13.50 -2.13 -3.12
C LEU A 168 14.46 -1.06 -3.65
N THR A 169 15.21 -1.36 -4.72
CA THR A 169 16.21 -0.46 -5.31
C THR A 169 15.59 0.45 -6.37
N GLU A 170 16.28 1.54 -6.73
CA GLU A 170 15.85 2.41 -7.84
C GLU A 170 15.67 1.62 -9.15
N ALA A 171 16.58 0.69 -9.44
CA ALA A 171 16.44 -0.23 -10.57
C ALA A 171 15.18 -1.09 -10.48
N ASP A 172 14.87 -1.68 -9.31
CA ASP A 172 13.66 -2.47 -9.11
C ASP A 172 12.38 -1.64 -9.40
N TYR A 173 12.32 -0.40 -8.87
CA TYR A 173 11.19 0.50 -9.07
C TYR A 173 10.98 0.86 -10.54
N LEU A 174 12.07 1.12 -11.28
CA LEU A 174 12.01 1.41 -12.71
C LEU A 174 11.53 0.19 -13.50
N SER A 175 12.12 -0.99 -13.27
CA SER A 175 11.70 -2.23 -13.92
C SER A 175 10.23 -2.57 -13.62
N TYR A 176 9.80 -2.43 -12.36
CA TYR A 176 8.41 -2.59 -11.97
C TYR A 176 7.48 -1.66 -12.76
N LEU A 177 7.80 -0.36 -12.82
CA LEU A 177 6.98 0.63 -13.52
C LEU A 177 6.91 0.37 -15.03
N VAL A 178 8.03 0.03 -15.66
CA VAL A 178 8.09 -0.31 -17.09
C VAL A 178 7.21 -1.52 -17.38
N ASN A 179 7.34 -2.60 -16.60
CA ASN A 179 6.53 -3.80 -16.76
C ASN A 179 5.02 -3.51 -16.59
N MET A 180 4.66 -2.57 -15.72
CA MET A 180 3.26 -2.15 -15.52
C MET A 180 2.70 -1.33 -16.71
N VAL A 181 3.53 -0.49 -17.33
CA VAL A 181 3.14 0.38 -18.45
C VAL A 181 3.14 -0.36 -19.79
N ASP A 182 4.19 -1.13 -20.10
CA ASP A 182 4.34 -1.82 -21.39
C ASP A 182 3.22 -2.86 -21.60
N ALA A 183 2.85 -3.58 -20.54
CA ALA A 183 1.74 -4.52 -20.56
C ALA A 183 0.35 -3.84 -20.71
N SER A 184 0.27 -2.52 -20.47
CA SER A 184 -0.93 -1.70 -20.73
C SER A 184 -0.98 -1.10 -22.13
N ALA A 185 0.14 -1.12 -22.89
CA ALA A 185 0.27 -0.52 -24.22
C ALA A 185 0.13 -1.52 -25.39
N GLY A 186 0.25 -2.83 -25.13
CA GLY A 186 0.06 -3.90 -26.12
C GLY A 186 -1.35 -4.53 -26.14
N ASP A 187 -1.62 -5.35 -27.16
CA ASP A 187 -2.92 -6.01 -27.48
C ASP A 187 -3.39 -7.11 -26.49
N GLY A 188 -3.02 -7.02 -25.21
CA GLY A 188 -3.72 -7.74 -24.14
C GLY A 188 -2.85 -8.61 -23.25
N ARG A 189 -2.60 -8.08 -22.05
CA ARG A 189 -2.75 -8.74 -20.73
C ARG A 189 -2.21 -7.76 -19.69
N HIS A 190 -3.09 -7.20 -18.87
CA HIS A 190 -2.65 -6.37 -17.74
C HIS A 190 -1.80 -7.24 -16.80
N PRO A 191 -0.66 -6.76 -16.27
CA PRO A 191 0.22 -7.55 -15.39
C PRO A 191 -0.40 -7.85 -14.03
N LEU A 192 -1.59 -7.30 -13.77
CA LEU A 192 -2.38 -7.59 -12.59
C LEU A 192 -3.41 -8.68 -12.92
N PRO A 193 -3.54 -9.69 -12.06
CA PRO A 193 -4.62 -10.67 -12.16
C PRO A 193 -6.00 -10.01 -12.17
N THR A 194 -6.97 -10.60 -12.88
CA THR A 194 -8.34 -10.07 -13.04
C THR A 194 -8.98 -9.63 -11.71
N PRO A 195 -8.94 -10.40 -10.60
CA PRO A 195 -9.56 -9.97 -9.35
C PRO A 195 -8.93 -8.70 -8.76
N VAL A 196 -7.64 -8.48 -9.00
CA VAL A 196 -6.90 -7.28 -8.56
C VAL A 196 -7.28 -6.09 -9.44
N LEU A 197 -7.31 -6.30 -10.76
CA LEU A 197 -7.72 -5.27 -11.72
C LEU A 197 -9.12 -4.76 -11.41
N GLU A 198 -10.10 -5.66 -11.25
CA GLU A 198 -11.49 -5.30 -10.92
C GLU A 198 -11.60 -4.59 -9.57
N ALA A 199 -10.84 -5.04 -8.57
CA ALA A 199 -10.80 -4.43 -7.25
C ALA A 199 -10.24 -2.99 -7.28
N MET A 200 -9.36 -2.68 -8.25
CA MET A 200 -8.77 -1.34 -8.42
C MET A 200 -9.62 -0.42 -9.30
N THR A 201 -10.37 -0.95 -10.27
CA THR A 201 -11.13 -0.15 -11.26
C THR A 201 -12.61 0.01 -10.90
N HIS A 202 -13.24 -0.99 -10.28
CA HIS A 202 -14.69 -1.02 -10.06
C HIS A 202 -15.13 -0.80 -8.61
N ARG A 203 -14.19 -0.91 -7.65
CA ARG A 203 -14.49 -0.78 -6.22
C ARG A 203 -13.87 0.48 -5.59
N PRO A 204 -14.54 1.09 -4.58
CA PRO A 204 -13.94 2.12 -3.74
C PRO A 204 -12.73 1.56 -2.96
N LEU A 205 -11.56 2.13 -3.26
CA LEU A 205 -10.33 1.95 -2.48
C LEU A 205 -10.36 2.70 -1.13
N LEU A 206 -9.84 2.04 -0.09
CA LEU A 206 -9.54 2.62 1.24
C LEU A 206 -8.04 2.57 1.51
N PHE A 207 -7.36 3.71 1.47
CA PHE A 207 -5.91 3.80 1.73
C PHE A 207 -5.64 4.04 3.21
N ILE A 208 -4.83 3.18 3.83
CA ILE A 208 -4.39 3.33 5.23
C ILE A 208 -2.87 3.20 5.29
N GLY A 209 -2.20 4.18 5.91
CA GLY A 209 -0.75 4.12 6.07
C GLY A 209 0.04 4.19 4.77
N TYR A 210 -0.61 4.60 3.68
CA TYR A 210 -0.03 4.68 2.36
C TYR A 210 0.24 6.13 2.00
N SER A 211 1.46 6.41 1.56
CA SER A 211 1.78 7.74 1.02
C SER A 211 1.22 7.86 -0.38
N LEU A 212 0.20 8.71 -0.57
CA LEU A 212 -0.32 9.01 -1.91
C LEU A 212 0.69 9.78 -2.79
N GLN A 213 1.84 10.17 -2.23
CA GLN A 213 2.97 10.72 -2.97
C GLN A 213 3.83 9.64 -3.65
N ASP A 214 3.62 8.37 -3.31
CA ASP A 214 4.34 7.25 -3.93
C ASP A 214 4.06 7.18 -5.44
N TRP A 215 5.10 7.42 -6.24
CA TRP A 215 4.99 7.49 -7.70
C TRP A 215 4.52 6.18 -8.33
N THR A 216 4.87 5.04 -7.75
CA THR A 216 4.51 3.71 -8.27
C THR A 216 3.01 3.52 -8.29
N PHE A 217 2.35 3.81 -7.18
CA PHE A 217 0.89 3.79 -7.13
C PHE A 217 0.27 4.88 -8.00
N ARG A 218 0.81 6.10 -8.04
CA ARG A 218 0.24 7.17 -8.87
C ARG A 218 0.23 6.77 -10.34
N VAL A 219 1.32 6.19 -10.84
CA VAL A 219 1.41 5.68 -12.22
C VAL A 219 0.39 4.56 -12.44
N LEU A 220 0.33 3.57 -11.54
CA LEU A 220 -0.61 2.47 -11.64
C LEU A 220 -2.07 2.92 -11.61
N PHE A 221 -2.43 3.74 -10.62
CA PHE A 221 -3.77 4.27 -10.42
C PHE A 221 -4.20 5.16 -11.58
N HIS A 222 -3.32 6.03 -12.10
CA HIS A 222 -3.64 6.83 -13.27
C HIS A 222 -3.76 6.00 -14.54
N GLY A 223 -2.88 5.01 -14.74
CA GLY A 223 -2.97 4.07 -15.86
C GLY A 223 -4.33 3.36 -15.89
N LEU A 224 -4.75 2.83 -14.74
CA LEU A 224 -6.02 2.16 -14.56
C LEU A 224 -7.24 3.09 -14.62
N ALA A 225 -7.12 4.31 -14.07
CA ALA A 225 -8.23 5.27 -14.05
C ALA A 225 -8.55 5.83 -15.45
N ARG A 226 -7.60 5.82 -16.40
CA ARG A 226 -7.82 6.29 -17.77
C ARG A 226 -8.81 5.42 -18.56
N SER A 227 -8.87 4.12 -18.27
CA SER A 227 -9.78 3.18 -18.93
C SER A 227 -11.16 3.10 -18.27
N THR A 228 -11.38 3.79 -17.15
CA THR A 228 -12.65 3.75 -16.39
C THR A 228 -13.60 4.88 -16.80
N PRO A 229 -14.83 4.59 -17.29
CA PRO A 229 -15.83 5.61 -17.63
C PRO A 229 -16.16 6.53 -16.45
N ARG A 230 -16.41 7.83 -16.72
CA ARG A 230 -16.70 8.84 -15.67
C ARG A 230 -17.91 8.48 -14.79
N SER A 231 -18.88 7.73 -15.32
CA SER A 231 -20.05 7.24 -14.60
C SER A 231 -19.73 6.21 -13.50
N ASN A 232 -18.57 5.52 -13.61
CA ASN A 232 -18.12 4.51 -12.65
C ASN A 232 -17.07 5.04 -11.67
N LYS A 233 -16.78 6.34 -11.65
CA LYS A 233 -15.83 6.92 -10.71
C LYS A 233 -16.39 6.84 -9.28
N ARG A 234 -15.94 5.82 -8.54
CA ARG A 234 -16.23 5.66 -7.12
C ARG A 234 -15.47 6.71 -6.31
N ARG A 235 -16.04 7.08 -5.16
CA ARG A 235 -15.36 7.95 -4.19
C ARG A 235 -14.51 7.07 -3.26
N HIS A 236 -13.21 7.27 -3.29
CA HIS A 236 -12.23 6.57 -2.46
C HIS A 236 -12.08 7.26 -1.09
N VAL A 237 -11.44 6.59 -0.14
CA VAL A 237 -11.08 7.18 1.15
C VAL A 237 -9.59 7.00 1.38
N SER A 238 -8.93 8.03 1.91
CA SER A 238 -7.54 7.92 2.36
C SER A 238 -7.36 8.49 3.76
N VAL A 239 -6.71 7.71 4.61
CA VAL A 239 -6.17 8.10 5.91
C VAL A 239 -4.78 8.68 5.66
N GLN A 240 -4.63 9.99 5.89
CA GLN A 240 -3.38 10.73 5.67
C GLN A 240 -2.95 11.42 6.96
N LEU A 241 -1.66 11.31 7.28
CA LEU A 241 -1.05 12.15 8.31
C LEU A 241 -0.93 13.59 7.79
N MET A 242 -0.95 14.56 8.70
CA MET A 242 -0.56 15.91 8.35
C MET A 242 0.94 15.88 7.97
N PRO A 243 1.33 16.38 6.79
CA PRO A 243 2.75 16.55 6.49
C PRO A 243 3.38 17.53 7.47
N GLU A 244 4.67 17.34 7.74
CA GLU A 244 5.46 18.34 8.47
C GLU A 244 5.40 19.66 7.69
N VAL A 245 4.90 20.70 8.35
CA VAL A 245 4.82 22.03 7.76
C VAL A 245 5.99 22.86 8.23
N ASN A 246 6.51 23.69 7.34
CA ASN A 246 7.51 24.65 7.70
C ASN A 246 6.84 25.82 8.44
N ASP A 247 7.09 25.92 9.75
CA ASP A 247 6.51 26.94 10.65
C ASP A 247 6.90 28.39 10.28
N SER A 248 7.82 28.58 9.34
CA SER A 248 8.18 29.92 8.83
C SER A 248 7.08 30.60 8.01
N ALA A 249 6.04 29.87 7.57
CA ALA A 249 4.87 30.46 6.94
C ALA A 249 3.69 30.55 7.90
N GLY A 250 3.16 31.77 8.13
CA GLY A 250 1.85 31.93 8.77
C GLY A 250 0.77 31.10 8.06
N ASP A 251 -0.04 30.39 8.84
CA ASP A 251 -1.09 29.46 8.40
C ASP A 251 -0.60 28.28 7.54
N ALA A 252 0.64 27.83 7.71
CA ALA A 252 1.21 26.72 6.94
C ALA A 252 0.36 25.44 7.03
N VAL A 253 -0.15 25.11 8.21
CA VAL A 253 -1.04 23.96 8.44
C VAL A 253 -2.31 24.05 7.60
N ASP A 254 -2.99 25.20 7.58
CA ASP A 254 -4.24 25.36 6.85
C ASP A 254 -4.03 25.46 5.35
N LYS A 255 -2.88 25.98 4.90
CA LYS A 255 -2.47 25.93 3.49
C LYS A 255 -2.20 24.49 3.04
N ALA A 256 -1.47 23.71 3.85
CA ALA A 256 -1.20 22.30 3.58
C ALA A 256 -2.49 21.48 3.52
N LYS A 257 -3.41 21.67 4.49
CA LYS A 257 -4.74 21.04 4.49
C LYS A 257 -5.52 21.36 3.22
N ARG A 258 -5.63 22.65 2.86
CA ARG A 258 -6.36 23.08 1.65
C ARG A 258 -5.75 22.50 0.38
N TYR A 259 -4.42 22.48 0.27
CA TYR A 259 -3.72 21.88 -0.86
C TYR A 259 -4.03 20.39 -0.97
N LEU A 260 -3.89 19.62 0.11
CA LEU A 260 -4.16 18.18 0.10
C LEU A 260 -5.61 17.86 -0.28
N VAL A 261 -6.56 18.58 0.31
CA VAL A 261 -7.99 18.43 -0.01
C VAL A 261 -8.25 18.74 -1.48
N HIS A 262 -7.70 19.83 -2.01
CA HIS A 262 -7.87 20.20 -3.41
C HIS A 262 -7.24 19.17 -4.36
N TYR A 263 -6.00 18.78 -4.09
CA TYR A 263 -5.23 17.84 -4.89
C TYR A 263 -5.92 16.47 -4.98
N LEU A 264 -6.37 15.93 -3.85
CA LEU A 264 -6.98 14.59 -3.78
C LEU A 264 -8.46 14.59 -4.18
N ASN A 265 -9.17 15.72 -4.08
CA ASN A 265 -10.51 15.84 -4.66
C ASN A 265 -10.50 15.66 -6.19
N GLY A 266 -9.42 16.07 -6.88
CA GLY A 266 -9.24 15.78 -8.31
C GLY A 266 -9.25 14.29 -8.64
N TRP A 267 -8.98 13.44 -7.64
CA TRP A 267 -8.90 11.99 -7.74
C TRP A 267 -10.15 11.31 -7.12
N ASN A 268 -11.18 12.08 -6.75
CA ASN A 268 -12.36 11.62 -6.01
C ASN A 268 -12.02 10.88 -4.70
N ILE A 269 -11.01 11.37 -3.96
CA ILE A 269 -10.59 10.79 -2.68
C ILE A 269 -11.05 11.69 -1.53
N SER A 270 -11.87 11.14 -0.62
CA SER A 270 -12.17 11.77 0.67
C SER A 270 -11.02 11.53 1.65
N ILE A 271 -10.62 12.58 2.39
CA ILE A 271 -9.47 12.51 3.30
C ILE A 271 -9.94 12.46 4.75
N PHE A 272 -9.43 11.49 5.50
CA PHE A 272 -9.33 11.54 6.96
C PHE A 272 -7.93 11.98 7.35
N LEU A 273 -7.82 13.07 8.11
CA LEU A 273 -6.55 13.61 8.57
C LEU A 273 -6.28 13.10 9.98
N GLY A 274 -5.33 12.18 10.12
CA GLY A 274 -5.01 11.52 11.38
C GLY A 274 -4.21 10.23 11.17
N THR A 275 -3.81 9.62 12.27
CA THR A 275 -3.13 8.32 12.30
C THR A 275 -4.07 7.18 11.93
N ALA A 276 -3.49 6.02 11.57
CA ALA A 276 -4.28 4.81 11.34
C ALA A 276 -5.04 4.37 12.60
N ALA A 277 -4.45 4.57 13.80
CA ALA A 277 -5.07 4.26 15.07
C ALA A 277 -6.31 5.14 15.33
N GLU A 278 -6.18 6.46 15.20
CA GLU A 278 -7.30 7.40 15.36
C GLU A 278 -8.44 7.12 14.36
N PHE A 279 -8.10 6.75 13.12
CA PHE A 279 -9.08 6.34 12.14
C PHE A 279 -9.83 5.06 12.59
N CYS A 280 -9.12 4.07 13.10
CA CYS A 280 -9.72 2.81 13.59
C CYS A 280 -10.66 3.05 14.78
N GLU A 281 -10.25 3.90 15.72
CA GLU A 281 -11.07 4.29 16.88
C GLU A 281 -12.35 5.01 16.44
N GLU A 282 -12.22 5.99 15.55
CA GLU A 282 -13.36 6.76 15.04
C GLU A 282 -14.33 5.88 14.22
N LEU A 283 -13.80 4.97 13.40
CA LEU A 283 -14.61 4.03 12.63
C LEU A 283 -15.42 3.11 13.56
N ARG A 284 -14.81 2.57 14.62
CA ARG A 284 -15.52 1.75 15.61
C ARG A 284 -16.59 2.53 16.34
N ARG A 285 -16.25 3.73 16.83
CA ARG A 285 -17.19 4.62 17.53
C ARG A 285 -18.44 4.90 16.69
N ARG A 286 -18.28 5.08 15.37
CA ARG A 286 -19.40 5.33 14.45
C ARG A 286 -20.20 4.07 14.10
N MET A 287 -19.62 2.89 14.26
CA MET A 287 -20.31 1.63 13.96
C MET A 287 -21.25 1.16 15.07
N GLY A 288 -21.07 1.65 16.30
CA GLY A 288 -21.78 1.22 17.50
C GLY A 288 -21.02 0.12 18.22
#